data_AF-A0A0G4G9C4-F1
#
_entry.id   AF-A0A0G4G9C4-F1
#
_cell.length_a   1.000
_cell.length_b   1.000
_cell.length_c   1.000
_cell.angle_alpha   90.00
_cell.angle_beta   90.00
_cell.angle_gamma   90.00
#
_symmetry.space_group_name_H-M   'P 1'
#
loop_
_entity.id
_entity.type
_entity.pdbx_description
1 polymer ?
#
loop_
_entity_poly.entity_id
_entity_poly.type
_entity_poly.pdbx_seq_one_letter_code
_entity_poly.pdbx_strand_id
1 'polypeptide(L)'
;MASQPPGHHLTQQPSRHEPTTTPPPFPSLVTLAIKKAAHMAKSDERQRDELRSQIINSSIADVEVMLGLVKQHIQEAMSRLGLEDVLTFTVCDLEGAWEVAYLLEQDSGTWRLIGQFIRLAAIFRLTPATGLPLRVSSESLPRQSALHPPLAIVIYQLFSHQLTVNGQRLSLEPGVISPLTRWTLQVKALLGDSQPTNKGGAYRIGEMFSLRAVLYGELPAGHPYSATYKETDPPIRCGPWLCASFTAFLLCCLGTCWSGEAAVSKEKVLHAHIGDMDPRYERLLTDDIPEQQGVSVD
;
A
#
# COMPACT_ATOMS: atom_id res chain seq x y z
N MET A 1 14.12 -69.88 24.89
CA MET A 1 13.19 -68.81 25.31
C MET A 1 14.05 -67.56 25.53
N ALA A 2 13.88 -66.41 24.90
CA ALA A 2 12.78 -65.88 24.11
C ALA A 2 13.33 -64.96 23.01
N SER A 3 12.65 -64.99 21.86
CA SER A 3 12.93 -64.20 20.67
C SER A 3 12.35 -62.78 20.78
N GLN A 4 13.09 -61.76 20.36
CA GLN A 4 12.57 -60.40 20.12
C GLN A 4 12.12 -60.24 18.65
N PRO A 5 11.01 -59.55 18.36
CA PRO A 5 10.59 -59.23 17.00
C PRO A 5 11.11 -57.84 16.55
N PRO A 6 11.23 -57.60 15.23
CA PRO A 6 11.65 -56.30 14.68
C PRO A 6 10.48 -55.32 14.60
N GLY A 7 10.73 -54.07 15.00
CA GLY A 7 9.77 -52.96 14.92
C GLY A 7 9.57 -52.48 13.47
N HIS A 8 8.30 -52.37 13.07
CA HIS A 8 7.89 -51.83 11.79
C HIS A 8 8.00 -50.30 11.77
N HIS A 9 8.83 -49.78 10.87
CA HIS A 9 8.91 -48.36 10.53
C HIS A 9 7.70 -47.99 9.67
N LEU A 10 6.74 -47.25 10.22
CA LEU A 10 5.64 -46.65 9.47
C LEU A 10 6.14 -45.35 8.83
N THR A 11 6.44 -45.42 7.53
CA THR A 11 6.67 -44.25 6.69
C THR A 11 5.33 -43.55 6.47
N GLN A 12 5.03 -42.51 7.24
CA GLN A 12 3.90 -41.62 6.95
C GLN A 12 4.21 -40.85 5.66
N GLN A 13 3.49 -41.21 4.61
CA GLN A 13 3.50 -40.54 3.32
C GLN A 13 2.70 -39.22 3.45
N PRO A 14 3.26 -38.06 3.08
CA PRO A 14 2.52 -36.80 3.14
C PRO A 14 1.38 -36.85 2.11
N SER A 15 0.15 -36.71 2.59
CA SER A 15 -1.04 -36.55 1.75
C SER A 15 -0.85 -35.35 0.82
N ARG A 16 -0.66 -35.64 -0.47
CA ARG A 16 -0.78 -34.63 -1.53
C ARG A 16 -2.21 -34.10 -1.50
N HIS A 17 -2.39 -32.92 -0.93
CA HIS A 17 -3.56 -32.11 -1.21
C HIS A 17 -3.55 -31.79 -2.71
N GLU A 18 -4.42 -32.45 -3.48
CA GLU A 18 -4.78 -31.97 -4.80
C GLU A 18 -5.44 -30.59 -4.62
N PRO A 19 -4.88 -29.52 -5.18
CA PRO A 19 -5.60 -28.25 -5.24
C PRO A 19 -6.80 -28.48 -6.15
N THR A 20 -8.00 -28.47 -5.57
CA THR A 20 -9.25 -28.43 -6.32
C THR A 20 -9.31 -27.08 -7.04
N THR A 21 -8.71 -27.02 -8.23
CA THR A 21 -8.69 -25.83 -9.08
C THR A 21 -10.05 -25.71 -9.76
N THR A 22 -11.07 -25.35 -8.98
CA THR A 22 -12.32 -24.84 -9.54
C THR A 22 -11.96 -23.60 -10.35
N PRO A 23 -12.24 -23.57 -11.67
CA PRO A 23 -11.91 -22.41 -12.49
C PRO A 23 -12.62 -21.17 -11.92
N PRO A 24 -11.96 -20.00 -11.91
CA PRO A 24 -12.56 -18.79 -11.37
C PRO A 24 -13.87 -18.48 -12.14
N PRO A 25 -14.93 -18.08 -11.43
CA PRO A 25 -16.22 -17.78 -12.06
C PRO A 25 -16.03 -16.68 -13.11
N PHE A 26 -16.67 -16.86 -14.28
CA PHE A 26 -16.64 -15.85 -15.33
C PHE A 26 -17.26 -14.55 -14.81
N PRO A 27 -16.60 -13.39 -15.02
CA PRO A 27 -17.16 -12.12 -14.62
C PRO A 27 -18.46 -11.86 -15.40
N SER A 28 -19.45 -11.32 -14.71
CA SER A 28 -20.70 -10.93 -15.36
C SER A 28 -20.46 -9.86 -16.43
N LEU A 29 -21.35 -9.77 -17.43
CA LEU A 29 -21.30 -8.69 -18.43
C LEU A 29 -21.34 -7.30 -17.77
N VAL A 30 -22.07 -7.17 -16.65
CA VAL A 30 -22.13 -5.93 -15.86
C VAL A 30 -20.75 -5.59 -15.28
N THR A 31 -20.07 -6.57 -14.69
CA THR A 31 -18.72 -6.38 -14.14
C THR A 31 -17.74 -5.96 -15.24
N LEU A 32 -17.82 -6.58 -16.43
CA LEU A 32 -16.98 -6.19 -17.57
C LEU A 32 -17.27 -4.76 -18.05
N ALA A 33 -18.54 -4.36 -18.09
CA ALA A 33 -18.93 -3.00 -18.45
C ALA A 33 -18.41 -1.97 -17.43
N ILE A 34 -18.55 -2.25 -16.12
CA ILE A 34 -18.01 -1.39 -15.05
C ILE A 34 -16.50 -1.25 -15.18
N LYS A 35 -15.77 -2.34 -15.38
CA LYS A 35 -14.31 -2.32 -15.56
C LYS A 35 -13.88 -1.50 -16.77
N LYS A 36 -14.58 -1.65 -17.89
CA LYS A 36 -14.32 -0.87 -19.10
C LYS A 36 -14.54 0.63 -18.84
N ALA A 37 -15.67 0.99 -18.24
CA ALA A 37 -15.98 2.38 -17.91
C ALA A 37 -14.99 2.98 -16.89
N ALA A 38 -14.61 2.20 -15.87
CA ALA A 38 -13.56 2.55 -14.89
C ALA A 38 -12.21 2.83 -15.56
N HIS A 39 -11.83 2.01 -16.53
CA HIS A 39 -10.60 2.23 -17.30
C HIS A 39 -10.71 3.48 -18.20
N MET A 40 -11.85 3.72 -18.84
CA MET A 40 -12.08 4.96 -19.62
C MET A 40 -12.03 6.20 -18.72
N ALA A 41 -12.61 6.14 -17.52
CA ALA A 41 -12.59 7.21 -16.52
C ALA A 41 -11.17 7.54 -16.03
N LYS A 42 -10.22 6.61 -16.10
CA LYS A 42 -8.81 6.83 -15.73
C LYS A 42 -7.86 6.86 -16.93
N SER A 43 -8.38 6.98 -18.14
CA SER A 43 -7.61 7.12 -19.37
C SER A 43 -7.50 8.57 -19.83
N ASP A 44 -6.92 8.80 -21.01
CA ASP A 44 -6.70 10.12 -21.59
C ASP A 44 -7.97 10.99 -21.67
N GLU A 45 -7.80 12.32 -21.81
CA GLU A 45 -8.92 13.27 -21.84
C GLU A 45 -9.94 12.91 -22.92
N ARG A 46 -9.51 12.38 -24.06
CA ARG A 46 -10.44 12.01 -25.15
C ARG A 46 -11.35 10.85 -24.75
N GLN A 47 -10.82 9.83 -24.10
CA GLN A 47 -11.64 8.72 -23.60
C GLN A 47 -12.57 9.15 -22.46
N ARG A 48 -12.12 10.06 -21.61
CA ARG A 48 -12.96 10.65 -20.56
C ARG A 48 -14.07 11.53 -21.13
N ASP A 49 -13.80 12.34 -22.15
CA ASP A 49 -14.80 13.16 -22.84
C ASP A 49 -15.85 12.30 -23.55
N GLU A 50 -15.44 11.20 -24.15
CA GLU A 50 -16.35 10.21 -24.73
C GLU A 50 -17.25 9.59 -23.65
N LEU A 51 -16.66 9.18 -22.51
CA LEU A 51 -17.42 8.65 -21.37
C LEU A 51 -18.44 9.67 -20.85
N ARG A 52 -18.03 10.93 -20.66
CA ARG A 52 -18.92 12.03 -20.24
C ARG A 52 -20.03 12.27 -21.25
N SER A 53 -19.73 12.22 -22.54
CA SER A 53 -20.72 12.35 -23.61
C SER A 53 -21.76 11.24 -23.53
N GLN A 54 -21.34 9.99 -23.25
CA GLN A 54 -22.26 8.87 -23.04
C GLN A 54 -23.14 9.06 -21.80
N ILE A 55 -22.58 9.58 -20.69
CA ILE A 55 -23.35 9.89 -19.48
C ILE A 55 -24.40 10.97 -19.76
N ILE A 56 -24.02 12.06 -20.44
CA ILE A 56 -24.92 13.18 -20.77
C ILE A 56 -26.07 12.73 -21.68
N ASN A 57 -25.80 11.80 -22.60
CA ASN A 57 -26.80 11.27 -23.52
C ASN A 57 -27.66 10.14 -22.90
N SER A 58 -27.33 9.68 -21.69
CA SER A 58 -28.09 8.64 -20.98
C SER A 58 -29.28 9.25 -20.22
N SER A 59 -30.33 8.47 -20.00
CA SER A 59 -31.44 8.94 -19.16
C SER A 59 -31.02 9.01 -17.68
N ILE A 60 -31.65 9.88 -16.90
CA ILE A 60 -31.39 10.00 -15.46
C ILE A 60 -31.59 8.65 -14.76
N ALA A 61 -32.63 7.91 -15.13
CA ALA A 61 -32.91 6.59 -14.58
C ALA A 61 -31.79 5.58 -14.89
N ASP A 62 -31.23 5.61 -16.10
CA ASP A 62 -30.11 4.75 -16.47
C ASP A 62 -28.85 5.10 -15.66
N VAL A 63 -28.58 6.41 -15.48
CA VAL A 63 -27.45 6.90 -14.67
C VAL A 63 -27.59 6.46 -13.21
N GLU A 64 -28.77 6.54 -12.62
CA GLU A 64 -29.03 6.07 -11.25
C GLU A 64 -28.83 4.56 -11.11
N VAL A 65 -29.33 3.76 -12.07
CA VAL A 65 -29.13 2.31 -12.09
C VAL A 65 -27.63 1.98 -12.21
N MET A 66 -26.91 2.63 -13.12
CA MET A 66 -25.46 2.44 -13.27
C MET A 66 -24.71 2.82 -12.00
N LEU A 67 -25.07 3.94 -11.36
CA LEU A 67 -24.45 4.36 -10.11
C LEU A 67 -24.69 3.35 -8.99
N GLY A 68 -25.89 2.78 -8.89
CA GLY A 68 -26.20 1.70 -7.96
C GLY A 68 -25.31 0.47 -8.17
N LEU A 69 -25.15 0.02 -9.42
CA LEU A 69 -24.31 -1.12 -9.78
C LEU A 69 -22.84 -0.89 -9.45
N VAL A 70 -22.30 0.30 -9.75
CA VAL A 70 -20.90 0.63 -9.44
C VAL A 70 -20.67 0.73 -7.94
N LYS A 71 -21.61 1.30 -7.18
CA LYS A 71 -21.55 1.33 -5.70
C LYS A 71 -21.51 -0.08 -5.10
N GLN A 72 -22.32 -0.99 -5.62
CA GLN A 72 -22.28 -2.40 -5.20
C GLN A 72 -20.90 -3.01 -5.50
N HIS A 73 -20.37 -2.81 -6.70
CA HIS A 73 -19.05 -3.32 -7.10
C HIS A 73 -17.92 -2.76 -6.22
N ILE A 74 -17.98 -1.47 -5.86
CA ILE A 74 -17.05 -0.86 -4.88
C ILE A 74 -17.13 -1.59 -3.54
N GLN A 75 -18.35 -1.83 -3.02
CA GLN A 75 -18.52 -2.52 -1.74
C GLN A 75 -17.95 -3.95 -1.78
N GLU A 76 -18.21 -4.70 -2.85
CA GLU A 76 -17.66 -6.05 -3.04
C GLU A 76 -16.12 -6.03 -3.11
N ALA A 77 -15.53 -5.04 -3.79
CA ALA A 77 -14.09 -4.85 -3.84
C ALA A 77 -13.51 -4.52 -2.45
N MET A 78 -14.16 -3.62 -1.70
CA MET A 78 -13.79 -3.26 -0.33
C MET A 78 -13.80 -4.47 0.60
N SER A 79 -14.84 -5.30 0.53
CA SER A 79 -14.97 -6.52 1.33
C SER A 79 -13.86 -7.52 1.00
N ARG A 80 -13.62 -7.78 -0.29
CA ARG A 80 -12.54 -8.67 -0.76
C ARG A 80 -11.14 -8.23 -0.30
N LEU A 81 -10.93 -6.92 -0.19
CA LEU A 81 -9.67 -6.33 0.26
C LEU A 81 -9.57 -6.23 1.79
N GLY A 82 -10.66 -6.47 2.51
CA GLY A 82 -10.74 -6.26 3.96
C GLY A 82 -10.54 -4.80 4.33
N LEU A 83 -11.28 -3.90 3.69
CA LEU A 83 -11.18 -2.44 3.91
C LEU A 83 -12.43 -1.84 4.58
N GLU A 84 -13.51 -2.60 4.72
CA GLU A 84 -14.83 -2.11 5.17
C GLU A 84 -14.81 -1.50 6.58
N ASP A 85 -13.91 -1.97 7.45
CA ASP A 85 -13.73 -1.48 8.82
C ASP A 85 -12.80 -0.27 8.90
N VAL A 86 -11.99 0.02 7.87
CA VAL A 86 -10.94 1.06 7.93
C VAL A 86 -11.20 2.24 7.00
N LEU A 87 -11.94 2.05 5.92
CA LEU A 87 -12.16 3.07 4.88
C LEU A 87 -13.61 3.07 4.41
N THR A 88 -14.11 4.26 4.09
CA THR A 88 -15.39 4.44 3.41
C THR A 88 -15.24 5.48 2.31
N PHE A 89 -15.80 5.20 1.14
CA PHE A 89 -15.76 6.10 -0.01
C PHE A 89 -17.08 6.83 -0.16
N THR A 90 -17.02 8.17 -0.21
CA THR A 90 -18.15 9.01 -0.62
C THR A 90 -18.00 9.34 -2.10
N VAL A 91 -18.93 8.82 -2.92
CA VAL A 91 -18.98 9.06 -4.36
C VAL A 91 -20.07 10.07 -4.69
N CYS A 92 -19.70 11.16 -5.35
CA CYS A 92 -20.62 12.27 -5.69
C CYS A 92 -21.38 12.02 -6.99
N ASP A 93 -20.75 11.38 -7.97
CA ASP A 93 -21.30 11.12 -9.30
C ASP A 93 -20.81 9.78 -9.86
N LEU A 94 -21.27 9.44 -11.07
CA LEU A 94 -20.96 8.17 -11.73
C LEU A 94 -19.48 8.10 -12.18
N GLU A 95 -18.90 9.21 -12.63
CA GLU A 95 -17.49 9.27 -13.03
C GLU A 95 -16.58 8.98 -11.82
N GLY A 96 -16.80 9.67 -10.70
CA GLY A 96 -16.07 9.46 -9.45
C GLY A 96 -16.26 8.05 -8.88
N ALA A 97 -17.45 7.45 -9.03
CA ALA A 97 -17.66 6.05 -8.65
C ALA A 97 -16.81 5.09 -9.50
N TRP A 98 -16.74 5.31 -10.82
CA TRP A 98 -15.86 4.53 -11.69
C TRP A 98 -14.38 4.73 -11.39
N GLU A 99 -13.96 5.93 -11.02
CA GLU A 99 -12.59 6.19 -10.59
C GLU A 99 -12.21 5.45 -9.30
N VAL A 100 -13.11 5.42 -8.30
CA VAL A 100 -12.92 4.64 -7.07
C VAL A 100 -12.83 3.14 -7.40
N ALA A 101 -13.74 2.65 -8.24
CA ALA A 101 -13.74 1.25 -8.67
C ALA A 101 -12.42 0.89 -9.38
N TYR A 102 -11.94 1.74 -10.30
CA TYR A 102 -10.66 1.55 -10.96
C TYR A 102 -9.53 1.42 -9.94
N LEU A 103 -9.47 2.34 -8.96
CA LEU A 103 -8.39 2.38 -7.98
C LEU A 103 -8.39 1.15 -7.06
N LEU A 104 -9.55 0.70 -6.61
CA LEU A 104 -9.70 -0.52 -5.77
C LEU A 104 -9.34 -1.80 -6.53
N GLU A 105 -9.40 -1.80 -7.85
CA GLU A 105 -8.94 -2.92 -8.67
C GLU A 105 -7.42 -2.95 -8.86
N GLN A 106 -6.72 -1.84 -8.56
CA GLN A 106 -5.27 -1.80 -8.66
C GLN A 106 -4.62 -2.48 -7.45
N ASP A 107 -3.70 -3.41 -7.73
CA ASP A 107 -2.82 -4.08 -6.75
C ASP A 107 -3.44 -4.35 -5.37
N SER A 108 -4.18 -5.47 -5.27
CA SER A 108 -4.79 -5.92 -4.02
C SER A 108 -3.82 -6.06 -2.85
N GLY A 109 -2.53 -6.33 -3.11
CA GLY A 109 -1.52 -6.47 -2.07
C GLY A 109 -1.24 -5.14 -1.37
N THR A 110 -1.09 -4.07 -2.16
CA THR A 110 -0.88 -2.71 -1.64
C THR A 110 -2.06 -2.24 -0.80
N TRP A 111 -3.30 -2.48 -1.25
CA TRP A 111 -4.50 -2.14 -0.46
C TRP A 111 -4.55 -2.85 0.88
N ARG A 112 -4.24 -4.15 0.94
CA ARG A 112 -4.22 -4.90 2.20
C ARG A 112 -3.19 -4.36 3.18
N LEU A 113 -1.99 -4.02 2.71
CA LEU A 113 -0.94 -3.42 3.53
C LEU A 113 -1.35 -2.03 4.04
N ILE A 114 -1.99 -1.21 3.21
CA ILE A 114 -2.55 0.06 3.63
C ILE A 114 -3.66 -0.13 4.67
N GLY A 115 -4.54 -1.12 4.50
CA GLY A 115 -5.55 -1.46 5.50
C GLY A 115 -4.94 -1.84 6.85
N GLN A 116 -3.88 -2.67 6.85
CA GLN A 116 -3.13 -2.99 8.07
C GLN A 116 -2.49 -1.75 8.70
N PHE A 117 -1.88 -0.89 7.89
CA PHE A 117 -1.33 0.38 8.33
C PHE A 117 -2.39 1.24 9.03
N ILE A 118 -3.59 1.40 8.47
CA ILE A 118 -4.66 2.21 9.07
C ILE A 118 -5.12 1.62 10.42
N ARG A 119 -5.24 0.29 10.54
CA ARG A 119 -5.57 -0.36 11.81
C ARG A 119 -4.51 -0.09 12.88
N LEU A 120 -3.24 -0.22 12.53
CA LEU A 120 -2.14 0.09 13.44
C LEU A 120 -2.12 1.57 13.81
N ALA A 121 -2.34 2.46 12.84
CA ALA A 121 -2.46 3.90 13.09
C ALA A 121 -3.60 4.22 14.08
N ALA A 122 -4.72 3.50 14.00
CA ALA A 122 -5.82 3.64 14.96
C ALA A 122 -5.42 3.17 16.38
N ILE A 123 -4.70 2.04 16.50
CA ILE A 123 -4.15 1.56 17.79
C ILE A 123 -3.20 2.61 18.39
N PHE A 124 -2.35 3.21 17.56
CA PHE A 124 -1.47 4.32 17.95
C PHE A 124 -2.18 5.68 18.07
N ARG A 125 -3.52 5.72 18.01
CA ARG A 125 -4.33 6.95 18.15
C ARG A 125 -3.93 8.07 17.19
N LEU A 126 -3.45 7.71 16.00
CA LEU A 126 -3.12 8.66 14.94
C LEU A 126 -4.33 9.02 14.07
N THR A 127 -5.41 8.24 14.16
CA THR A 127 -6.68 8.50 13.48
C THR A 127 -7.49 9.57 14.21
N PRO A 128 -8.46 10.22 13.54
CA PRO A 128 -9.36 11.16 14.21
C PRO A 128 -10.08 10.53 15.41
N ALA A 129 -10.48 11.37 16.38
CA ALA A 129 -11.24 10.92 17.56
C ALA A 129 -12.61 10.31 17.20
N THR A 130 -13.13 10.59 15.99
CA THR A 130 -14.33 9.93 15.46
C THR A 130 -14.11 8.44 15.17
N GLY A 131 -12.86 7.98 15.16
CA GLY A 131 -12.49 6.60 14.90
C GLY A 131 -12.47 6.23 13.42
N LEU A 132 -12.53 4.92 13.17
CA LEU A 132 -12.65 4.32 11.84
C LEU A 132 -14.13 4.11 11.47
N PRO A 133 -14.47 4.01 10.17
CA PRO A 133 -13.59 4.11 9.00
C PRO A 133 -13.21 5.56 8.65
N LEU A 134 -12.02 5.74 8.05
CA LEU A 134 -11.62 7.03 7.48
C LEU A 134 -12.42 7.31 6.20
N ARG A 135 -12.84 8.57 6.02
CA ARG A 135 -13.70 8.97 4.90
C ARG A 135 -12.86 9.44 3.73
N VAL A 136 -13.06 8.88 2.56
CA VAL A 136 -12.37 9.28 1.33
C VAL A 136 -13.38 9.77 0.31
N SER A 137 -13.18 10.98 -0.20
CA SER A 137 -14.04 11.53 -1.27
C SER A 137 -13.50 11.14 -2.64
N SER A 138 -14.40 10.77 -3.57
CA SER A 138 -14.03 10.57 -4.98
C SER A 138 -13.43 11.84 -5.59
N GLU A 139 -13.82 13.02 -5.09
CA GLU A 139 -13.28 14.30 -5.59
C GLU A 139 -11.81 14.54 -5.23
N SER A 140 -11.31 13.85 -4.19
CA SER A 140 -9.90 13.93 -3.79
C SER A 140 -8.99 13.01 -4.60
N LEU A 141 -9.54 12.17 -5.47
CA LEU A 141 -8.76 11.29 -6.31
C LEU A 141 -7.90 12.14 -7.26
N PRO A 142 -6.60 11.82 -7.40
CA PRO A 142 -5.75 12.56 -8.31
C PRO A 142 -6.29 12.43 -9.74
N ARG A 143 -6.55 13.60 -10.34
CA ARG A 143 -6.76 13.72 -11.78
C ARG A 143 -5.44 13.42 -12.46
N GLN A 144 -5.48 12.70 -13.58
CA GLN A 144 -4.28 12.26 -14.30
C GLN A 144 -3.24 13.39 -14.38
N SER A 145 -2.08 13.14 -13.75
CA SER A 145 -0.93 14.03 -13.83
C SER A 145 0.07 13.46 -14.82
N ALA A 146 0.80 14.32 -15.53
CA ALA A 146 1.86 13.92 -16.46
C ALA A 146 3.00 13.11 -15.77
N LEU A 147 3.05 13.14 -14.44
CA LEU A 147 3.82 12.23 -13.61
C LEU A 147 2.82 11.37 -12.83
N HIS A 148 2.77 10.06 -13.14
CA HIS A 148 1.97 9.11 -12.38
C HIS A 148 2.74 8.71 -11.12
N PRO A 149 2.38 9.23 -9.92
CA PRO A 149 2.97 8.75 -8.67
C PRO A 149 2.68 7.24 -8.49
N PRO A 150 3.56 6.51 -7.80
CA PRO A 150 3.30 5.13 -7.41
C PRO A 150 1.95 4.97 -6.69
N LEU A 151 1.28 3.85 -6.94
CA LEU A 151 -0.06 3.59 -6.41
C LEU A 151 -0.12 3.68 -4.88
N ALA A 152 0.86 3.13 -4.16
CA ALA A 152 0.89 3.18 -2.70
C ALA A 152 0.91 4.62 -2.16
N ILE A 153 1.63 5.51 -2.86
CA ILE A 153 1.70 6.94 -2.55
C ILE A 153 0.35 7.60 -2.82
N VAL A 154 -0.29 7.30 -3.95
CA VAL A 154 -1.65 7.78 -4.27
C VAL A 154 -2.63 7.37 -3.19
N ILE A 155 -2.66 6.09 -2.83
CA ILE A 155 -3.58 5.54 -1.85
C ILE A 155 -3.38 6.22 -0.49
N TYR A 156 -2.13 6.36 -0.03
CA TYR A 156 -1.85 7.04 1.23
C TYR A 156 -2.30 8.50 1.21
N GLN A 157 -2.10 9.22 0.11
CA GLN A 157 -2.51 10.61 -0.03
C GLN A 157 -4.02 10.79 0.27
N LEU A 158 -4.86 9.83 -0.12
CA LEU A 158 -6.32 9.90 0.03
C LEU A 158 -6.79 10.08 1.47
N PHE A 159 -6.07 9.52 2.44
CA PHE A 159 -6.47 9.59 3.85
C PHE A 159 -5.42 10.21 4.75
N SER A 160 -4.20 10.45 4.26
CA SER A 160 -3.06 10.99 5.04
C SER A 160 -3.39 12.29 5.80
N HIS A 161 -4.24 13.14 5.23
CA HIS A 161 -4.66 14.41 5.82
C HIS A 161 -5.56 14.26 7.05
N GLN A 162 -6.15 13.08 7.26
CA GLN A 162 -6.94 12.73 8.45
C GLN A 162 -6.08 12.16 9.57
N LEU A 163 -4.81 11.82 9.30
CA LEU A 163 -3.90 11.29 10.30
C LEU A 163 -3.15 12.43 10.98
N THR A 164 -3.02 12.33 12.31
CA THR A 164 -2.31 13.33 13.12
C THR A 164 -1.39 12.68 14.12
N VAL A 165 -0.18 13.23 14.25
CA VAL A 165 0.75 12.94 15.35
C VAL A 165 1.04 14.26 16.06
N ASN A 166 0.83 14.34 17.37
CA ASN A 166 1.10 15.55 18.16
C ASN A 166 0.44 16.83 17.62
N GLY A 167 -0.78 16.71 17.09
CA GLY A 167 -1.50 17.81 16.44
C GLY A 167 -0.98 18.19 15.05
N GLN A 168 0.12 17.60 14.57
CA GLN A 168 0.61 17.76 13.21
C GLN A 168 -0.02 16.74 12.28
N ARG A 169 -0.50 17.20 11.12
CA ARG A 169 -1.07 16.32 10.10
C ARG A 169 0.04 15.56 9.38
N LEU A 170 -0.21 14.28 9.11
CA LEU A 170 0.69 13.43 8.33
C LEU A 170 0.37 13.47 6.83
N SER A 171 -0.15 14.60 6.35
CA SER A 171 -0.46 14.83 4.94
C SER A 171 0.76 14.56 4.06
N LEU A 172 0.51 13.87 2.95
CA LEU A 172 1.49 13.76 1.88
C LEU A 172 1.46 15.02 1.01
N GLU A 173 2.61 15.66 0.87
CA GLU A 173 2.78 16.86 0.05
C GLU A 173 3.87 16.64 -1.01
N PRO A 174 3.77 17.28 -2.19
CA PRO A 174 4.89 17.36 -3.12
C PRO A 174 6.09 18.00 -2.42
N GLY A 175 7.21 17.29 -2.39
CA GLY A 175 8.44 17.78 -1.77
C GLY A 175 9.05 18.89 -2.60
N VAL A 176 9.39 20.01 -1.96
CA VAL A 176 10.26 21.00 -2.58
C VAL A 176 11.67 20.42 -2.58
N ILE A 177 12.22 20.13 -3.77
CA ILE A 177 13.62 19.73 -3.91
C ILE A 177 14.46 20.85 -3.27
N SER A 178 15.10 20.55 -2.13
CA SER A 178 15.96 21.49 -1.43
C SER A 178 16.97 22.11 -2.41
N PRO A 179 17.31 23.41 -2.30
CA PRO A 179 18.32 24.04 -3.14
C PRO A 179 19.64 23.27 -3.17
N LEU A 180 20.01 22.61 -2.07
CA LEU A 180 21.21 21.77 -1.99
C LEU A 180 21.06 20.47 -2.79
N THR A 181 19.89 19.84 -2.72
CA THR A 181 19.55 18.67 -3.55
C THR A 181 19.50 19.05 -5.03
N ARG A 182 18.97 20.23 -5.36
CA ARG A 182 18.98 20.76 -6.72
C ARG A 182 20.42 20.99 -7.20
N TRP A 183 21.27 21.59 -6.38
CA TRP A 183 22.68 21.82 -6.71
C TRP A 183 23.45 20.50 -6.91
N THR A 184 23.28 19.52 -6.02
CA THR A 184 23.93 18.19 -6.17
C THR A 184 23.47 17.44 -7.41
N LEU A 185 22.17 17.50 -7.75
CA LEU A 185 21.65 16.93 -9.01
C LEU A 185 22.24 17.65 -10.23
N GLN A 186 22.44 18.96 -10.15
CA GLN A 186 22.99 19.77 -11.24
C GLN A 186 24.50 19.53 -11.43
N VAL A 187 25.26 19.36 -10.34
CA VAL A 187 26.69 18.96 -10.41
C VAL A 187 26.85 17.56 -10.99
N LYS A 188 26.01 16.60 -10.60
CA LYS A 188 26.02 15.25 -11.21
C LYS A 188 25.72 15.29 -12.71
N ALA A 189 24.75 16.09 -13.13
CA ALA A 189 24.44 16.27 -14.54
C ALA A 189 25.61 16.89 -15.33
N LEU A 190 26.39 17.81 -14.71
CA LEU A 190 27.58 18.39 -15.32
C LEU A 190 28.75 17.40 -15.44
N LEU A 191 28.80 16.37 -14.58
CA LEU A 191 29.83 15.34 -14.59
C LEU A 191 29.54 14.19 -15.58
N GLY A 192 28.48 14.29 -16.38
CA GLY A 192 28.13 13.27 -17.38
C GLY A 192 27.43 12.04 -16.80
N ASP A 193 27.09 12.03 -15.51
CA ASP A 193 26.18 11.05 -14.95
C ASP A 193 24.79 11.27 -15.57
N SER A 194 24.16 10.18 -15.99
CA SER A 194 22.85 10.19 -16.65
C SER A 194 21.88 11.10 -15.89
N GLN A 195 21.32 12.09 -16.59
CA GLN A 195 20.43 13.09 -16.02
C GLN A 195 19.38 12.41 -15.14
N PRO A 196 19.30 12.74 -13.84
CA PRO A 196 18.32 12.14 -12.95
C PRO A 196 16.96 12.54 -13.50
N THR A 197 16.29 11.58 -14.15
CA THR A 197 14.95 11.83 -14.64
C THR A 197 14.11 12.16 -13.41
N ASN A 198 13.48 13.33 -13.38
CA ASN A 198 12.68 13.78 -12.25
C ASN A 198 11.37 12.98 -12.09
N LYS A 199 11.36 11.73 -12.58
CA LYS A 199 10.24 10.80 -12.60
C LYS A 199 9.97 10.24 -11.20
N GLY A 200 10.97 10.17 -10.34
CA GLY A 200 10.85 9.58 -9.00
C GLY A 200 10.06 10.39 -7.96
N GLY A 201 9.68 11.63 -8.25
CA GLY A 201 8.92 12.50 -7.33
C GLY A 201 9.58 12.75 -5.98
N ALA A 202 9.84 14.01 -5.61
CA ALA A 202 10.11 14.31 -4.20
C ALA A 202 8.78 14.43 -3.47
N TYR A 203 8.67 13.82 -2.29
CA TYR A 203 7.47 13.88 -1.45
C TYR A 203 7.86 14.27 -0.02
N ARG A 204 6.87 14.76 0.73
CA ARG A 204 6.99 15.08 2.14
C ARG A 204 5.83 14.45 2.91
N ILE A 205 6.08 13.89 4.09
CA ILE A 205 5.03 13.46 5.02
C ILE A 205 5.13 14.28 6.29
N GLY A 206 4.11 15.13 6.52
CA GLY A 206 4.13 16.13 7.57
C GLY A 206 5.38 17.00 7.51
N GLU A 207 5.83 17.50 8.66
CA GLU A 207 7.05 18.30 8.71
C GLU A 207 8.34 17.45 8.77
N MET A 208 8.21 16.14 9.08
CA MET A 208 9.32 15.32 9.55
C MET A 208 10.09 14.57 8.46
N PHE A 209 9.40 14.09 7.42
CA PHE A 209 10.02 13.18 6.46
C PHE A 209 10.03 13.76 5.05
N SER A 210 11.23 13.79 4.45
CA SER A 210 11.42 14.05 3.02
C SER A 210 11.77 12.73 2.33
N LEU A 211 10.98 12.38 1.31
CA LEU A 211 10.96 11.07 0.68
C LEU A 211 11.20 11.20 -0.82
N ARG A 212 11.72 10.14 -1.42
CA ARG A 212 11.81 9.97 -2.88
C ARG A 212 11.53 8.53 -3.25
N ALA A 213 10.68 8.30 -4.25
CA ALA A 213 10.55 6.98 -4.83
C ALA A 213 11.78 6.67 -5.68
N VAL A 214 12.43 5.54 -5.39
CA VAL A 214 13.62 5.09 -6.09
C VAL A 214 13.20 4.30 -7.32
N LEU A 215 13.67 4.74 -8.48
CA LEU A 215 13.38 4.03 -9.73
C LEU A 215 14.21 2.74 -9.78
N TYR A 216 13.70 1.72 -10.48
CA TYR A 216 14.40 0.45 -10.62
C TYR A 216 15.86 0.61 -11.09
N GLY A 217 16.10 1.46 -12.10
CA GLY A 217 17.43 1.74 -12.64
C GLY A 217 18.37 2.54 -11.73
N GLU A 218 17.87 3.06 -10.60
CA GLU A 218 18.69 3.76 -9.60
C GLU A 218 19.22 2.82 -8.51
N LEU A 219 18.73 1.58 -8.47
CA LEU A 219 19.24 0.57 -7.54
C LEU A 219 20.58 0.02 -8.06
N PRO A 220 21.59 -0.16 -7.18
CA PRO A 220 22.82 -0.85 -7.55
C PRO A 220 22.54 -2.25 -8.11
N ALA A 221 23.39 -2.70 -9.04
CA ALA A 221 23.30 -4.07 -9.55
C ALA A 221 23.44 -5.08 -8.39
N GLY A 222 22.53 -6.06 -8.32
CA GLY A 222 22.49 -7.06 -7.25
C GLY A 222 21.91 -6.57 -5.91
N HIS A 223 21.37 -5.35 -5.85
CA HIS A 223 20.73 -4.86 -4.62
C HIS A 223 19.52 -5.73 -4.24
N PRO A 224 19.34 -6.14 -2.98
CA PRO A 224 18.27 -7.07 -2.58
C PRO A 224 16.86 -6.64 -3.02
N TYR A 225 16.56 -5.33 -2.97
CA TYR A 225 15.27 -4.79 -3.37
C TYR A 225 14.98 -4.84 -4.87
N SER A 226 15.97 -5.11 -5.74
CA SER A 226 15.71 -5.28 -7.16
C SER A 226 14.88 -6.54 -7.43
N ALA A 227 15.09 -7.61 -6.66
CA ALA A 227 14.35 -8.86 -6.81
C ALA A 227 12.87 -8.73 -6.41
N THR A 228 12.55 -7.80 -5.50
CA THR A 228 11.20 -7.58 -4.97
C THR A 228 10.60 -6.25 -5.43
N TYR A 229 11.18 -5.61 -6.45
CA TYR A 229 10.76 -4.29 -6.90
C TYR A 229 9.32 -4.34 -7.42
N LYS A 230 8.50 -3.40 -6.96
CA LYS A 230 7.13 -3.18 -7.44
C LYS A 230 6.97 -1.74 -7.84
N GLU A 231 6.57 -1.47 -9.07
CA GLU A 231 6.32 -0.10 -9.53
C GLU A 231 5.15 0.56 -8.77
N THR A 232 4.17 -0.22 -8.32
CA THR A 232 3.03 0.23 -7.53
C THR A 232 3.41 0.62 -6.10
N ASP A 233 4.49 0.03 -5.56
CA ASP A 233 4.98 0.24 -4.20
C ASP A 233 6.52 0.20 -4.18
N PRO A 234 7.20 1.19 -4.80
CA PRO A 234 8.64 1.14 -5.04
C PRO A 234 9.42 1.42 -3.76
N PRO A 235 10.72 1.06 -3.73
CA PRO A 235 11.61 1.43 -2.64
C PRO A 235 11.62 2.94 -2.42
N ILE A 236 11.65 3.34 -1.15
CA ILE A 236 11.65 4.75 -0.76
C ILE A 236 12.97 5.10 -0.11
N ARG A 237 13.58 6.20 -0.58
CA ARG A 237 14.71 6.83 0.10
C ARG A 237 14.18 7.95 0.99
N CYS A 238 14.52 7.89 2.28
CA CYS A 238 14.25 8.92 3.27
C CYS A 238 15.56 9.30 3.94
N GLY A 239 16.17 10.41 3.53
CA GLY A 239 17.52 10.78 3.97
C GLY A 239 18.54 9.67 3.68
N PRO A 240 19.27 9.17 4.70
CA PRO A 240 20.24 8.07 4.53
C PRO A 240 19.58 6.68 4.47
N TRP A 241 18.30 6.55 4.82
CA TRP A 241 17.60 5.27 4.89
C TRP A 241 16.96 4.90 3.57
N LEU A 242 17.02 3.61 3.23
CA LEU A 242 16.36 3.01 2.08
C LEU A 242 15.42 1.90 2.55
N CYS A 243 14.12 2.10 2.34
CA CYS A 243 13.10 1.10 2.64
C CYS A 243 12.76 0.29 1.39
N ALA A 244 12.44 -1.00 1.58
CA ALA A 244 12.12 -1.92 0.49
C ALA A 244 10.91 -1.49 -0.34
N SER A 245 9.96 -0.80 0.29
CA SER A 245 8.77 -0.24 -0.36
C SER A 245 8.24 0.98 0.42
N PHE A 246 7.25 1.68 -0.12
CA PHE A 246 6.59 2.79 0.56
C PHE A 246 5.71 2.31 1.71
N THR A 247 4.99 1.20 1.52
CA THR A 247 4.21 0.60 2.62
C THR A 247 5.10 0.12 3.78
N ALA A 248 6.28 -0.45 3.49
CA ALA A 248 7.26 -0.82 4.50
C ALA A 248 7.80 0.40 5.25
N PHE A 249 8.04 1.52 4.54
CA PHE A 249 8.41 2.79 5.18
C PHE A 249 7.32 3.28 6.15
N LEU A 250 6.05 3.26 5.74
CA LEU A 250 4.93 3.67 6.59
C LEU A 250 4.82 2.84 7.88
N LEU A 251 4.95 1.50 7.78
CA LEU A 251 4.94 0.61 8.94
C LEU A 251 6.13 0.85 9.87
N CYS A 252 7.31 1.13 9.30
CA CYS A 252 8.50 1.50 10.07
C CYS A 252 8.28 2.81 10.84
N CYS A 253 7.70 3.83 10.20
CA CYS A 253 7.36 5.11 10.84
C CYS A 253 6.39 4.93 12.00
N LEU A 254 5.35 4.09 11.85
CA LEU A 254 4.44 3.75 12.95
C LEU A 254 5.19 3.14 14.13
N GLY A 255 6.01 2.12 13.88
CA GLY A 255 6.72 1.39 14.93
C GLY A 255 7.73 2.26 15.67
N THR A 256 8.40 3.19 14.99
CA THR A 256 9.55 3.92 15.53
C THR A 256 9.25 5.37 15.88
N CYS A 257 8.74 6.15 14.93
CA CYS A 257 8.66 7.61 15.03
C CYS A 257 7.30 8.11 15.53
N TRP A 258 6.20 7.46 15.17
CA TRP A 258 4.85 7.93 15.51
C TRP A 258 4.28 7.31 16.78
N SER A 259 4.87 6.24 17.27
CA SER A 259 4.41 5.55 18.47
C SER A 259 4.81 6.24 19.78
N GLY A 260 5.79 7.15 19.76
CA GLY A 260 6.43 7.70 20.97
C GLY A 260 5.54 8.47 21.94
N GLU A 261 4.40 8.98 21.47
CA GLU A 261 3.59 9.95 22.23
C GLU A 261 2.09 9.66 22.21
N ALA A 262 1.68 8.58 21.53
CA ALA A 262 0.36 8.02 21.74
C ALA A 262 0.29 7.58 23.20
N ALA A 263 -0.80 7.88 23.92
CA ALA A 263 -1.05 7.49 25.30
C ALA A 263 -1.07 5.96 25.57
N VAL A 264 -0.57 5.17 24.62
CA VAL A 264 -0.19 3.77 24.79
C VAL A 264 1.17 3.78 25.47
N SER A 265 1.20 3.47 26.76
CA SER A 265 2.45 3.26 27.48
C SER A 265 3.27 2.20 26.74
N LYS A 266 4.38 2.61 26.11
CA LYS A 266 5.33 1.66 25.58
C LYS A 266 6.04 1.00 26.75
N GLU A 267 5.71 -0.24 27.02
CA GLU A 267 6.60 -1.10 27.78
C GLU A 267 7.64 -1.66 26.82
N LYS A 268 8.85 -1.10 26.87
CA LYS A 268 9.97 -1.63 26.09
C LYS A 268 10.43 -2.93 26.72
N VAL A 269 9.82 -4.05 26.33
CA VAL A 269 10.11 -5.38 26.91
C VAL A 269 11.57 -5.77 26.69
N LEU A 270 12.12 -5.54 25.50
CA LEU A 270 13.52 -5.80 25.20
C LEU A 270 14.02 -4.89 24.07
N HIS A 271 15.25 -4.42 24.19
CA HIS A 271 15.97 -3.79 23.09
C HIS A 271 17.43 -4.15 23.17
N ALA A 272 17.88 -4.91 22.19
CA ALA A 272 19.28 -5.29 22.02
C ALA A 272 19.73 -4.87 20.62
N HIS A 273 20.87 -4.19 20.53
CA HIS A 273 21.53 -3.98 19.26
C HIS A 273 22.25 -5.28 18.89
N ILE A 274 21.70 -6.02 17.93
CA ILE A 274 22.29 -7.23 17.38
C ILE A 274 22.91 -6.83 16.04
N GLY A 275 24.23 -6.77 15.97
CA GLY A 275 24.93 -6.45 14.72
C GLY A 275 24.99 -7.64 13.78
N ASP A 276 25.29 -7.39 12.51
CA ASP A 276 25.35 -8.42 11.45
C ASP A 276 26.36 -9.55 11.73
N MET A 277 27.33 -9.32 12.62
CA MET A 277 28.34 -10.31 13.04
C MET A 277 27.94 -11.06 14.32
N ASP A 278 26.77 -10.80 14.87
CA ASP A 278 26.29 -11.46 16.09
C ASP A 278 25.66 -12.81 15.71
N PRO A 279 26.11 -13.95 16.27
CA PRO A 279 25.58 -15.26 15.93
C PRO A 279 24.09 -15.43 16.30
N ARG A 280 23.53 -14.56 17.13
CA ARG A 280 22.08 -14.52 17.40
C ARG A 280 21.29 -14.01 16.20
N TYR A 281 21.91 -13.21 15.32
CA TYR A 281 21.31 -12.74 14.08
C TYR A 281 20.99 -13.90 13.14
N GLU A 282 21.93 -14.84 12.95
CA GLU A 282 21.69 -16.03 12.12
C GLU A 282 20.55 -16.88 12.69
N ARG A 283 20.55 -17.11 14.01
CA ARG A 283 19.47 -17.86 14.68
C ARG A 283 18.09 -17.23 14.51
N LEU A 284 18.00 -15.90 14.56
CA LEU A 284 16.73 -15.19 14.31
C LEU A 284 16.21 -15.38 12.88
N LEU A 285 17.08 -15.68 11.92
CA LEU A 285 16.70 -15.93 10.53
C LEU A 285 16.41 -17.41 10.24
N THR A 286 17.05 -18.33 10.96
CA THR A 286 17.01 -19.77 10.65
C THR A 286 16.19 -20.60 11.61
N ASP A 287 16.05 -20.17 12.87
CA ASP A 287 15.40 -20.98 13.89
C ASP A 287 13.89 -20.74 13.89
N ASP A 288 13.12 -21.83 13.91
CA ASP A 288 11.68 -21.74 14.14
C ASP A 288 11.43 -21.14 15.53
N ILE A 289 10.60 -20.09 15.59
CA ILE A 289 10.17 -19.53 16.87
C ILE A 289 9.15 -20.54 17.47
N PRO A 290 9.50 -21.27 18.55
CA PRO A 290 8.59 -22.26 19.09
C PRO A 290 7.33 -21.55 19.61
N GLU A 291 6.15 -22.04 19.22
CA GLU A 291 4.85 -21.44 19.60
C GLU A 291 4.69 -21.26 21.13
N GLN A 292 5.41 -22.06 21.92
CA GLN A 292 5.44 -22.01 23.38
C GLN A 292 6.17 -20.78 23.96
N GLN A 293 6.93 -20.04 23.15
CA GLN A 293 7.52 -18.74 23.50
C GLN A 293 6.70 -17.56 22.95
N GLY A 294 5.53 -17.82 22.37
CA GLY A 294 4.58 -16.77 22.02
C GLY A 294 4.32 -15.93 23.26
N VAL A 295 4.71 -14.65 23.19
CA VAL A 295 4.55 -13.66 24.25
C VAL A 295 3.14 -13.78 24.82
N SER A 296 3.01 -14.39 26.00
CA SER A 296 1.75 -14.42 26.73
C SER A 296 1.48 -13.00 27.18
N VAL A 297 0.47 -12.38 26.58
CA VAL A 297 -0.05 -11.11 27.06
C VAL A 297 -0.93 -11.46 28.26
N ASP A 298 -0.41 -11.24 29.47
CA ASP A 298 -1.19 -11.25 30.72
C ASP A 298 -2.12 -10.02 30.80
#